data_AF-C7LVC2-F1
#
_entry.id   AF-C7LVC2-F1
#
_cell.length_a   1.000
_cell.length_b   1.000
_cell.length_c   1.000
_cell.angle_alpha   90.00
_cell.angle_beta   90.00
_cell.angle_gamma   90.00
#
_symmetry.space_group_name_H-M   'P 1'
#
loop_
_entity.id
_entity.type
_entity.pdbx_description
1 polymer ?
#
loop_
_entity_poly.entity_id
_entity_poly.type
_entity_poly.pdbx_seq_one_letter_code
_entity_poly.pdbx_strand_id
1 'polypeptide(L)'
;MLTPARCLERVGEGDVRAVAIVFGSGSDTRRAILLEFVSILKNNAKTGDLTVVAVVPARHRLLLEALKREGADFVFIFSESTANSFCVDDMLGGLTAKNRPEHILKEICPHLNYSAIDSRREISLCGAYRNRMVLGGSRLHNICETNEHIGCEYYLNPRPSA
;
A
#
# COMPACT_ATOMS: atom_id res chain seq x y z
N MET A 1 3.34 18.95 5.42
CA MET A 1 3.35 17.59 6.01
C MET A 1 4.09 17.65 7.34
N LEU A 2 3.55 17.00 8.39
CA LEU A 2 4.21 16.88 9.69
C LEU A 2 5.18 15.70 9.70
N THR A 3 6.16 15.71 10.60
CA THR A 3 6.95 14.52 10.92
C THR A 3 6.12 13.55 11.79
N PRO A 4 6.44 12.24 11.82
CA PRO A 4 5.75 11.28 12.68
C PRO A 4 5.66 11.72 14.15
N ALA A 5 6.76 12.24 14.71
CA ALA A 5 6.80 12.72 16.09
C ALA A 5 5.80 13.86 16.35
N ARG A 6 5.75 14.89 15.49
CA ARG A 6 4.79 16.01 15.64
C ARG A 6 3.34 15.57 15.40
N CYS A 7 3.14 14.53 14.58
CA CYS A 7 1.82 13.94 14.40
C CYS A 7 1.34 13.26 15.69
N LEU A 8 2.22 12.53 16.40
CA LEU A 8 1.88 11.91 17.69
C LEU A 8 1.54 12.94 18.76
N GLU A 9 2.29 14.04 18.83
CA GLU A 9 2.00 15.14 19.76
C GLU A 9 0.58 15.68 19.54
N ARG A 10 0.24 16.04 18.29
CA ARG A 10 -1.09 16.56 17.95
C ARG A 10 -2.21 15.57 18.16
N VAL A 11 -1.96 14.29 17.90
CA VAL A 11 -2.94 13.23 18.15
C VAL A 11 -3.22 13.11 19.66
N GLY A 12 -2.19 13.28 20.50
CA GLY A 12 -2.31 13.27 21.95
C GLY A 12 -3.13 14.42 22.54
N GLU A 13 -3.34 15.51 21.79
CA GLU A 13 -4.16 16.66 22.18
C GLU A 13 -5.67 16.39 22.07
N GLY A 14 -6.08 15.28 21.45
CA GLY A 14 -7.44 14.72 21.59
C GLY A 14 -8.49 15.12 20.54
N ASP A 15 -8.15 15.96 19.54
CA ASP A 15 -9.10 16.44 18.52
C ASP A 15 -8.90 15.79 17.12
N VAL A 16 -8.21 14.65 17.08
CA VAL A 16 -7.92 13.94 15.83
C VAL A 16 -8.74 12.66 15.77
N ARG A 17 -9.52 12.48 14.71
CA ARG A 17 -10.31 11.26 14.46
C ARG A 17 -9.69 10.33 13.42
N ALA A 18 -8.85 10.87 12.55
CA ALA A 18 -8.18 10.12 11.50
C ALA A 18 -6.78 10.68 11.23
N VAL A 19 -5.86 9.79 10.85
CA VAL A 19 -4.50 10.12 10.44
C VAL A 19 -4.26 9.58 9.04
N ALA A 20 -3.98 10.48 8.09
CA ALA A 20 -3.56 10.11 6.75
C ALA A 20 -2.02 10.08 6.66
N ILE A 21 -1.46 8.93 6.32
CA ILE A 21 -0.01 8.70 6.18
C ILE A 21 0.31 8.55 4.70
N VAL A 22 1.06 9.52 4.16
CA VAL A 22 1.39 9.55 2.73
C VAL A 22 2.72 8.86 2.47
N PHE A 23 2.65 7.78 1.70
CA PHE A 23 3.80 7.04 1.20
C PHE A 23 4.21 7.62 -0.16
N GLY A 24 5.44 8.10 -0.27
CA GLY A 24 5.99 8.53 -1.55
C GLY A 24 6.56 7.37 -2.37
N SER A 25 6.84 7.65 -3.64
CA SER A 25 7.74 6.84 -4.47
C SER A 25 9.17 7.01 -3.96
N GLY A 26 9.54 6.28 -2.91
CA GLY A 26 10.81 6.45 -2.21
C GLY A 26 11.36 5.16 -1.62
N SER A 27 12.49 5.30 -0.92
CA SER A 27 13.32 4.22 -0.39
C SER A 27 12.63 3.29 0.59
N ASP A 28 13.07 2.04 0.60
CA ASP A 28 12.70 1.02 1.58
C ASP A 28 12.82 1.54 3.02
N THR A 29 13.87 2.32 3.32
CA THR A 29 14.06 2.92 4.64
C THR A 29 12.91 3.85 5.03
N ARG A 30 12.47 4.72 4.11
CA ARG A 30 11.37 5.65 4.41
C ARG A 30 10.05 4.90 4.56
N ARG A 31 9.81 3.88 3.72
CA ARG A 31 8.64 3.02 3.84
C ARG A 31 8.62 2.30 5.18
N ALA A 32 9.76 1.77 5.63
CA ALA A 32 9.88 1.09 6.92
C ALA A 32 9.52 2.02 8.10
N ILE A 33 10.03 3.25 8.11
CA ILE A 33 9.70 4.25 9.16
C ILE A 33 8.19 4.55 9.18
N LEU A 34 7.56 4.68 8.02
CA LEU A 34 6.12 4.97 7.93
C LEU A 34 5.28 3.76 8.35
N LEU A 35 5.72 2.54 8.06
CA LEU A 35 5.07 1.30 8.53
C LEU A 35 5.18 1.17 10.05
N GLU A 36 6.37 1.41 10.61
CA GLU A 36 6.55 1.45 12.06
C GLU A 36 5.65 2.50 12.71
N PHE A 37 5.48 3.65 12.06
CA PHE A 37 4.57 4.69 12.54
C PHE A 37 3.09 4.24 12.56
N VAL A 38 2.63 3.52 11.53
CA VAL A 38 1.29 2.88 11.54
C VAL A 38 1.16 1.96 12.75
N SER A 39 2.17 1.10 12.97
CA SER A 39 2.20 0.15 14.08
C SER A 39 2.11 0.85 15.44
N ILE A 40 2.88 1.92 15.64
CA ILE A 40 2.87 2.73 16.87
C ILE A 40 1.48 3.33 17.12
N LEU A 41 0.83 3.87 16.09
CA LEU A 41 -0.51 4.45 16.23
C LEU A 41 -1.54 3.39 16.65
N LYS A 42 -1.52 2.21 16.00
CA LYS A 42 -2.52 1.17 16.25
C LYS A 42 -2.30 0.41 17.55
N ASN A 43 -1.05 0.29 18.02
CA ASN A 43 -0.72 -0.44 19.24
C ASN A 43 -0.67 0.43 20.51
N ASN A 44 -0.92 1.73 20.40
CA ASN A 44 -0.92 2.65 21.55
C ASN A 44 -2.34 2.84 22.10
N ALA A 45 -2.49 2.67 23.42
CA ALA A 45 -3.78 2.72 24.11
C ALA A 45 -4.56 4.03 23.92
N LYS A 46 -3.89 5.16 23.63
CA LYS A 46 -4.53 6.46 23.39
C LYS A 46 -4.91 6.69 21.92
N THR A 47 -4.32 5.94 20.99
CA THR A 47 -4.42 6.20 19.55
C THR A 47 -4.89 5.00 18.74
N GLY A 48 -5.09 3.85 19.36
CA GLY A 48 -5.49 2.60 18.70
C GLY A 48 -6.84 2.70 17.97
N ASP A 49 -7.75 3.49 18.50
CA ASP A 49 -9.09 3.73 17.93
C ASP A 49 -9.09 4.74 16.78
N LEU A 50 -7.96 5.38 16.47
CA LEU A 50 -7.87 6.29 15.35
C LEU A 50 -7.98 5.54 14.03
N THR A 51 -8.69 6.16 13.09
CA THR A 51 -8.70 5.69 11.71
C THR A 51 -7.38 6.04 11.04
N VAL A 52 -6.58 5.03 10.70
CA VAL A 52 -5.32 5.20 9.98
C VAL A 52 -5.53 4.91 8.50
N VAL A 53 -5.27 5.92 7.67
CA VAL A 53 -5.41 5.84 6.21
C VAL A 53 -4.04 5.93 5.57
N ALA A 54 -3.62 4.89 4.87
CA ALA A 54 -2.40 4.90 4.10
C ALA A 54 -2.67 5.41 2.69
N VAL A 55 -2.00 6.50 2.29
CA VAL A 55 -2.07 7.04 0.94
C VAL A 55 -0.86 6.56 0.17
N VAL A 56 -1.06 5.77 -0.88
CA VAL A 56 0.01 5.11 -1.65
C VAL A 56 -0.08 5.47 -3.13
N PRO A 57 1.05 5.52 -3.87
CA PRO A 57 1.06 5.98 -5.26
C PRO A 57 0.71 4.87 -6.27
N ALA A 58 0.69 3.60 -5.86
CA ALA A 58 0.45 2.47 -6.74
C ALA A 58 -0.05 1.24 -5.96
N ARG A 59 -0.59 0.26 -6.68
CA ARG A 59 -0.99 -1.06 -6.18
C ARG A 59 0.26 -1.92 -5.90
N HIS A 60 1.02 -1.56 -4.87
CA HIS A 60 2.23 -2.28 -4.48
C HIS A 60 1.93 -3.42 -3.49
N ARG A 61 1.95 -4.68 -3.92
CA ARG A 61 1.50 -5.82 -3.10
C ARG A 61 2.18 -5.92 -1.74
N LEU A 62 3.52 -5.94 -1.69
CA LEU A 62 4.25 -6.13 -0.41
C LEU A 62 4.01 -4.98 0.58
N LEU A 63 3.84 -3.75 0.08
CA LEU A 63 3.49 -2.59 0.89
C LEU A 63 2.06 -2.74 1.45
N LEU A 64 1.10 -3.18 0.63
CA LEU A 64 -0.28 -3.44 1.06
C LEU A 64 -0.35 -4.56 2.11
N GLU A 65 0.43 -5.62 1.95
CA GLU A 65 0.55 -6.70 2.94
C GLU A 65 1.15 -6.18 4.25
N ALA A 66 2.19 -5.34 4.17
CA ALA A 66 2.76 -4.70 5.35
C ALA A 66 1.76 -3.77 6.04
N LEU A 67 1.06 -2.91 5.29
CA LEU A 67 0.02 -2.02 5.82
C LEU A 67 -1.10 -2.77 6.53
N LYS A 68 -1.57 -3.88 5.94
CA LYS A 68 -2.54 -4.78 6.57
C LYS A 68 -2.03 -5.31 7.90
N ARG A 69 -0.78 -5.79 7.93
CA ARG A 69 -0.15 -6.36 9.13
C ARG A 69 0.04 -5.31 10.23
N GLU A 70 0.44 -4.09 9.89
CA GLU A 70 0.61 -3.01 10.86
C GLU A 70 -0.72 -2.39 11.33
N GLY A 71 -1.85 -2.76 10.71
CA GLY A 71 -3.18 -2.38 11.16
C GLY A 71 -3.74 -1.11 10.53
N ALA A 72 -3.27 -0.70 9.34
CA ALA A 72 -3.92 0.38 8.59
C ALA A 72 -5.38 0.03 8.30
N ASP A 73 -6.31 0.93 8.62
CA ASP A 73 -7.75 0.70 8.46
C ASP A 73 -8.17 0.80 6.98
N PHE A 74 -7.58 1.75 6.26
CA PHE A 74 -7.86 1.98 4.84
C PHE A 74 -6.59 2.31 4.06
N VAL A 75 -6.65 2.04 2.76
CA VAL A 75 -5.65 2.45 1.77
C VAL A 75 -6.33 3.26 0.68
N PHE A 76 -5.77 4.43 0.42
CA PHE A 76 -6.13 5.25 -0.72
C PHE A 76 -5.00 5.18 -1.75
N ILE A 77 -5.32 4.67 -2.94
CA ILE A 77 -4.37 4.56 -4.04
C ILE A 77 -4.57 5.78 -4.94
N PHE A 78 -3.57 6.64 -4.98
CA PHE A 78 -3.60 7.85 -5.78
C PHE A 78 -3.06 7.56 -7.19
N SER A 79 -3.83 7.89 -8.23
CA SER A 79 -3.35 7.88 -9.61
C SER A 79 -2.94 9.29 -10.06
N GLU A 80 -2.03 9.42 -11.02
CA GLU A 80 -1.61 10.71 -11.56
C GLU A 80 -2.79 11.56 -12.07
N SER A 81 -3.88 10.93 -12.51
CA SER A 81 -5.13 11.59 -12.90
C SER A 81 -5.89 12.28 -11.76
N THR A 82 -5.60 11.94 -10.50
CA THR A 82 -6.22 12.53 -9.30
C THR A 82 -5.39 13.67 -8.68
N ALA A 83 -4.27 14.03 -9.29
CA ALA A 83 -3.30 14.98 -8.72
C ALA A 83 -3.76 16.43 -8.61
N ASN A 84 -4.67 16.85 -9.49
CA ASN A 84 -5.07 18.25 -9.54
C ASN A 84 -6.23 18.60 -8.58
N SER A 85 -6.78 17.64 -7.83
CA SER A 85 -7.91 17.89 -6.91
C SER A 85 -7.87 17.04 -5.63
N PHE A 86 -6.69 16.64 -5.14
CA PHE A 86 -6.59 15.85 -3.91
C PHE A 86 -7.03 16.68 -2.70
N CYS A 87 -8.29 16.51 -2.29
CA CYS A 87 -8.84 17.01 -1.04
C CYS A 87 -8.86 15.87 -0.02
N VAL A 88 -8.20 16.06 1.12
CA VAL A 88 -8.14 15.05 2.19
C VAL A 88 -9.53 14.76 2.75
N ASP A 89 -10.41 15.76 2.82
CA ASP A 89 -11.77 15.58 3.33
C ASP A 89 -12.63 14.74 2.38
N ASP A 90 -12.55 15.00 1.07
CA ASP A 90 -13.24 14.19 0.06
C ASP A 90 -12.70 12.76 0.04
N MET A 91 -11.38 12.59 0.19
CA MET A 91 -10.74 11.30 0.31
C MET A 91 -11.30 10.51 1.50
N LEU A 92 -11.33 11.13 2.69
CA LEU A 92 -11.83 10.50 3.91
C LEU A 92 -13.33 10.19 3.82
N GLY A 93 -14.14 11.11 3.25
CA GLY A 93 -15.57 10.92 3.04
C GLY A 93 -15.91 9.82 2.04
N GLY A 94 -15.00 9.52 1.10
CA GLY A 94 -15.15 8.47 0.08
C GLY A 94 -14.64 7.09 0.49
N LEU A 95 -14.10 6.92 1.71
CA LEU A 95 -13.58 5.61 2.14
C LEU A 95 -14.70 4.61 2.35
N THR A 96 -14.56 3.45 1.70
CA THR A 96 -15.51 2.33 1.80
C THR A 96 -14.79 1.04 2.19
N ALA A 97 -15.55 -0.04 2.40
CA ALA A 97 -15.00 -1.37 2.61
C ALA A 97 -14.05 -1.82 1.47
N LYS A 98 -14.20 -1.27 0.25
CA LYS A 98 -13.32 -1.57 -0.88
C LYS A 98 -11.91 -1.00 -0.71
N ASN A 99 -11.76 0.03 0.12
CA ASN A 99 -10.48 0.67 0.42
C ASN A 99 -9.69 -0.08 1.50
N ARG A 100 -10.24 -1.14 2.10
CA ARG A 100 -9.52 -1.89 3.12
C ARG A 100 -8.37 -2.70 2.50
N PRO A 101 -7.21 -2.80 3.16
CA PRO A 101 -6.06 -3.56 2.64
C PRO A 101 -6.42 -4.99 2.20
N GLU A 102 -7.25 -5.69 2.99
CA GLU A 102 -7.66 -7.06 2.68
C GLU A 102 -8.54 -7.19 1.44
N HIS A 103 -9.30 -6.15 1.10
CA HIS A 103 -10.13 -6.16 -0.11
C HIS A 103 -9.25 -5.92 -1.33
N ILE A 104 -8.38 -4.90 -1.28
CA ILE A 104 -7.44 -4.56 -2.35
C ILE A 104 -6.50 -5.75 -2.64
N LEU A 105 -6.00 -6.43 -1.60
CA LEU A 105 -5.12 -7.59 -1.76
C LEU A 105 -5.76 -8.79 -2.45
N LYS A 106 -7.09 -8.93 -2.40
CA LYS A 106 -7.82 -9.96 -3.17
C LYS A 106 -7.85 -9.65 -4.66
N GLU A 107 -7.77 -8.37 -5.02
CA GLU A 107 -7.74 -7.92 -6.41
C GLU A 107 -6.35 -7.97 -7.04
N ILE A 108 -5.29 -8.24 -6.29
CA ILE A 108 -3.93 -8.20 -6.79
C ILE A 108 -3.37 -9.62 -6.85
N CYS A 109 -2.67 -9.94 -7.93
CA CYS A 109 -2.02 -11.24 -8.12
C CYS A 109 -1.16 -11.60 -6.89
N PRO A 110 -1.33 -12.79 -6.28
CA PRO A 110 -0.53 -13.21 -5.13
C PRO A 110 0.94 -13.46 -5.45
N HIS A 111 1.27 -13.59 -6.73
CA HIS A 111 2.63 -13.80 -7.19
C HIS A 111 3.31 -12.52 -7.66
N LEU A 112 2.68 -11.34 -7.53
CA LEU A 112 3.33 -10.08 -7.84
C LEU A 112 4.43 -9.80 -6.81
N ASN A 113 5.67 -9.70 -7.28
CA ASN A 113 6.84 -9.50 -6.45
C ASN A 113 7.69 -8.32 -6.95
N TYR A 114 8.66 -7.89 -6.14
CA TYR A 114 9.48 -6.72 -6.40
C TYR A 114 10.95 -7.01 -6.05
N SER A 115 11.87 -6.36 -6.76
CA SER A 115 13.29 -6.35 -6.40
C SER A 115 13.80 -4.92 -6.47
N ALA A 116 14.56 -4.49 -5.46
CA ALA A 116 15.21 -3.19 -5.49
C ALA A 116 16.23 -3.13 -6.65
N ILE A 117 16.19 -2.04 -7.40
CA ILE A 117 17.24 -1.63 -8.34
C ILE A 117 18.21 -0.69 -7.61
N ASP A 118 17.64 0.25 -6.84
CA ASP A 118 18.36 1.15 -5.96
C ASP A 118 17.42 1.62 -4.83
N SER A 119 17.84 2.63 -4.07
CA SER A 119 17.07 3.19 -2.96
C SER A 119 15.80 3.93 -3.39
N ARG A 120 15.42 4.00 -4.65
CA ARG A 120 14.20 4.69 -5.10
C ARG A 120 13.41 3.90 -6.14
N ARG A 121 14.05 2.93 -6.78
CA ARG A 121 13.49 2.18 -7.90
C ARG A 121 13.44 0.70 -7.59
N GLU A 122 12.33 0.10 -7.98
CA GLU A 122 12.09 -1.32 -7.90
C GLU A 122 11.67 -1.83 -9.26
N ILE A 123 11.98 -3.10 -9.53
CA ILE A 123 11.48 -3.81 -10.68
C ILE A 123 10.35 -4.74 -10.25
N SER A 124 9.24 -4.72 -10.99
CA SER A 124 8.12 -5.64 -10.77
C SER A 124 8.39 -6.98 -11.46
N LEU A 125 8.20 -8.07 -10.74
CA LEU A 125 8.56 -9.43 -11.14
C LEU A 125 7.39 -10.38 -10.95
N CYS A 126 7.30 -11.39 -11.84
CA CYS A 126 6.38 -12.50 -11.66
C CYS A 126 7.02 -13.58 -10.77
N GLY A 127 6.55 -13.69 -9.53
CA GLY A 127 6.95 -14.74 -8.59
C GLY A 127 6.57 -16.15 -9.06
N ALA A 128 5.44 -16.30 -9.74
CA ALA A 128 5.03 -17.57 -10.36
C ALA A 128 5.96 -17.99 -11.50
N TYR A 129 6.75 -17.04 -12.03
CA TYR A 129 7.81 -17.29 -12.99
C TYR A 129 9.20 -17.22 -12.34
N ARG A 130 9.31 -17.59 -11.05
CA ARG A 130 10.57 -17.64 -10.29
C ARG A 130 11.33 -16.31 -10.27
N ASN A 131 10.61 -15.18 -10.30
CA ASN A 131 11.19 -13.84 -10.37
C ASN A 131 12.09 -13.61 -11.60
N ARG A 132 11.97 -14.43 -12.66
CA ARG A 132 12.77 -14.28 -13.90
C ARG A 132 12.09 -13.44 -14.98
N MET A 133 10.81 -13.16 -14.80
CA MET A 133 10.02 -12.38 -15.75
C MET A 133 9.74 -11.01 -15.16
N VAL A 134 10.28 -9.99 -15.82
CA VAL A 134 9.96 -8.59 -15.55
C VAL A 134 8.56 -8.29 -16.08
N LEU A 135 7.75 -7.63 -15.27
CA LEU A 135 6.40 -7.22 -15.61
C LEU A 135 6.45 -5.79 -16.17
N GLY A 136 6.22 -5.64 -17.48
CA GLY A 136 6.03 -4.33 -18.09
C GLY A 136 4.70 -3.70 -17.68
N GLY A 137 4.58 -2.36 -17.79
CA GLY A 137 3.43 -1.58 -17.31
C GLY A 137 2.07 -2.12 -17.78
N SER A 138 1.93 -2.49 -19.07
CA SER A 138 0.66 -3.06 -19.57
C SER A 138 0.27 -4.34 -18.84
N ARG A 139 1.21 -5.29 -18.67
CA ARG A 139 0.92 -6.54 -17.95
C ARG A 139 0.68 -6.30 -16.46
N LEU A 140 1.46 -5.40 -15.86
CA LEU A 140 1.32 -5.04 -14.46
C LEU A 140 -0.08 -4.46 -14.18
N HIS A 141 -0.46 -3.40 -14.88
CA HIS A 141 -1.69 -2.66 -14.61
C HIS A 141 -2.97 -3.35 -15.12
N ASN A 142 -2.88 -4.15 -16.19
CA ASN A 142 -4.07 -4.81 -16.74
C ASN A 142 -4.31 -6.19 -16.16
N ILE A 143 -3.27 -6.87 -15.66
CA ILE A 143 -3.35 -8.26 -15.19
C ILE A 143 -2.94 -8.38 -13.73
N CYS A 144 -1.72 -7.99 -13.38
CA CYS A 144 -1.17 -8.31 -12.06
C CYS A 144 -1.76 -7.47 -10.92
N GLU A 145 -2.20 -6.24 -11.20
CA GLU A 145 -2.80 -5.32 -10.22
C GLU A 145 -4.34 -5.36 -10.21
N THR A 146 -4.96 -6.26 -10.97
CA THR A 146 -6.42 -6.38 -11.12
C THR A 146 -6.88 -7.82 -10.93
N ASN A 147 -8.20 -8.03 -10.82
CA ASN A 147 -8.81 -9.36 -10.74
C ASN A 147 -8.54 -10.24 -11.98
N GLU A 148 -8.04 -9.65 -13.08
CA GLU A 148 -7.70 -10.37 -14.30
C GLU A 148 -6.54 -11.37 -14.09
N HIS A 149 -5.78 -11.27 -13.00
CA HIS A 149 -4.78 -12.26 -12.65
C HIS A 149 -5.36 -13.68 -12.51
N ILE A 150 -6.64 -13.83 -12.20
CA ILE A 150 -7.32 -15.13 -12.09
C ILE A 150 -7.28 -15.89 -13.42
N GLY A 151 -7.27 -15.19 -14.56
CA GLY A 151 -7.13 -15.78 -15.89
C GLY A 151 -5.68 -15.91 -16.39
N CYS A 152 -4.68 -15.49 -15.60
CA CYS A 152 -3.28 -15.51 -16.02
C CYS A 152 -2.73 -16.94 -16.03
N GLU A 153 -2.10 -17.35 -17.13
CA GLU A 153 -1.49 -18.68 -17.27
C GLU A 153 -0.50 -19.03 -16.15
N TYR A 154 0.27 -18.05 -15.65
CA TYR A 154 1.26 -18.27 -14.60
C TYR A 154 0.63 -18.30 -13.21
N TYR A 155 -0.49 -17.62 -13.01
CA TYR A 155 -1.24 -17.72 -11.76
C TYR A 155 -1.84 -19.12 -11.63
N LEU A 156 -2.42 -19.63 -12.72
CA LEU A 156 -3.01 -20.97 -12.78
C LEU A 156 -1.96 -22.09 -12.74
N ASN A 157 -0.80 -21.85 -13.36
CA ASN A 157 0.29 -22.83 -13.45
C ASN A 157 1.64 -22.22 -13.02
N PRO A 158 1.86 -21.99 -11.71
CA PRO A 158 3.14 -21.50 -11.22
C PRO A 158 4.27 -22.49 -11.54
N ARG A 159 5.44 -21.97 -11.90
CA ARG A 159 6.61 -22.84 -12.13
C ARG A 159 7.05 -23.47 -10.80
N PRO A 160 7.24 -24.80 -10.75
CA PRO A 160 7.65 -25.47 -9.51
C PRO A 160 9.00 -24.96 -9.03
N SER A 161 9.14 -24.87 -7.71
CA SER A 161 10.42 -24.71 -7.03
C SER A 161 11.27 -25.95 -7.30
N ALA A 162 12.52 -25.74 -7.72
CA ALA A 162 13.51 -26.82 -7.86
C ALA A 162 14.14 -27.13 -6.50
#